data_AF-A0A6C7C9R2-F1
#
_entry.id   AF-A0A6C7C9R2-F1
#
_cell.length_a   1.000
_cell.length_b   1.000
_cell.length_c   1.000
_cell.angle_alpha   90.00
_cell.angle_beta   90.00
_cell.angle_gamma   90.00
#
_symmetry.space_group_name_H-M   'P 1'
#
loop_
_entity.id
_entity.type
_entity.pdbx_description
1 polymer ?
#
loop_
_entity_poly.entity_id
_entity_poly.type
_entity_poly.pdbx_seq_one_letter_code
_entity_poly.pdbx_strand_id
1 'polypeptide(L)'
;MAKIYGQQWIAKNGAVPDELWMAQIGTLTSDQMTNVCNSLVKRCSSGNSWPPSLAEFVALVGEAGGGVLGLTTSDVLAEYKRWRNESYLYASSEQFPWRQPVLYQICTELRRTGVERQLTERELERLAAQQIAKWEKHVSGGQPVPPVRKQIAAPRHPAGPTPAQLLIEKYKARKAAGLI
;
A
#
# COMPACT_ATOMS: atom_id res chain seq x y z
N MET A 1 38.36 15.16 10.77
CA MET A 1 36.90 15.28 10.62
C MET A 1 36.11 14.34 11.54
N ALA A 2 36.30 13.01 11.50
CA ALA A 2 35.56 12.06 12.35
C ALA A 2 35.60 12.39 13.87
N LYS A 3 36.76 12.86 14.38
CA LYS A 3 36.93 13.27 15.78
C LYS A 3 36.08 14.49 16.18
N ILE A 4 35.88 15.43 15.26
CA ILE A 4 35.07 16.65 15.48
C ILE A 4 33.58 16.28 15.52
N TYR A 5 33.13 15.42 14.60
CA TYR A 5 31.76 14.92 14.58
C TYR A 5 31.40 14.08 15.81
N GLY A 6 32.35 13.29 16.34
CA GLY A 6 32.16 12.55 17.59
C GLY A 6 32.06 13.45 18.83
N GLN A 7 32.83 14.55 18.90
CA GLN A 7 32.73 15.50 20.01
C GLN A 7 31.39 16.26 20.00
N GLN A 8 30.91 16.66 18.82
CA GLN A 8 29.58 17.27 18.66
C GLN A 8 28.46 16.29 19.03
N TRP A 9 28.64 14.99 18.71
CA TRP A 9 27.76 13.91 19.17
C TRP A 9 27.63 13.89 20.69
N ILE A 10 28.77 13.74 21.36
CA ILE A 10 28.84 13.60 22.82
C ILE A 10 28.27 14.84 23.51
N ALA A 11 28.54 16.04 22.98
CA ALA A 11 28.02 17.27 23.53
C ALA A 11 26.48 17.39 23.47
N LYS A 12 25.84 16.83 22.42
CA LYS A 12 24.38 16.95 22.23
C LYS A 12 23.59 15.75 22.78
N ASN A 13 24.14 14.54 22.70
CA ASN A 13 23.43 13.29 23.02
C ASN A 13 24.08 12.49 24.16
N GLY A 14 25.21 12.93 24.71
CA GLY A 14 25.95 12.21 25.75
C GLY A 14 26.94 11.17 25.21
N ALA A 15 27.77 10.63 26.11
CA ALA A 15 28.85 9.72 25.77
C ALA A 15 28.41 8.26 25.54
N VAL A 16 27.24 7.88 26.03
CA VAL A 16 26.67 6.54 25.92
C VAL A 16 25.31 6.67 25.22
N PRO A 17 25.03 5.85 24.18
CA PRO A 17 23.70 5.81 23.58
C PRO A 17 22.66 5.40 24.62
N ASP A 18 21.57 6.15 24.71
CA ASP A 18 20.43 5.80 25.56
C ASP A 18 19.90 4.40 25.19
N GLU A 19 19.40 3.62 26.16
CA GLU A 19 18.86 2.28 25.91
C GLU A 19 17.71 2.31 24.90
N LEU A 20 16.90 3.37 24.94
CA LEU A 20 15.84 3.62 23.97
C LEU A 20 16.39 3.83 22.55
N TRP A 21 17.56 4.46 22.43
CA TRP A 21 18.26 4.68 21.15
C TRP A 21 18.68 3.36 20.54
N MET A 22 19.30 2.50 21.36
CA MET A 22 19.77 1.18 20.96
C MET A 22 18.60 0.26 20.59
N ALA A 23 17.52 0.28 21.38
CA ALA A 23 16.31 -0.47 21.10
C ALA A 23 15.72 -0.06 19.74
N GLN A 24 15.60 1.24 19.47
CA GLN A 24 14.98 1.72 18.24
C GLN A 24 15.81 1.42 17.00
N ILE A 25 17.14 1.57 17.08
CA ILE A 25 18.04 1.13 16.01
C ILE A 25 17.94 -0.39 15.79
N GLY A 26 17.85 -1.17 16.87
CA GLY A 26 17.75 -2.63 16.80
C GLY A 26 16.48 -3.14 16.11
N THR A 27 15.43 -2.33 16.02
CA THR A 27 14.19 -2.70 15.31
C THR A 27 14.22 -2.42 13.81
N LEU A 28 15.22 -1.67 13.31
CA LEU A 28 15.26 -1.25 11.91
C LEU A 28 15.82 -2.34 11.00
N THR A 29 15.16 -2.53 9.86
CA THR A 29 15.74 -3.31 8.76
C THR A 29 16.90 -2.54 8.11
N SER A 30 17.74 -3.25 7.35
CA SER A 30 18.85 -2.63 6.61
C SER A 30 18.38 -1.53 5.64
N ASP A 31 17.21 -1.69 5.04
CA ASP A 31 16.64 -0.72 4.11
C ASP A 31 16.13 0.51 4.86
N GLN A 32 15.47 0.32 6.01
CA GLN A 32 15.03 1.42 6.87
C GLN A 32 16.24 2.21 7.40
N MET A 33 17.30 1.53 7.83
CA MET A 33 18.54 2.19 8.26
C MET A 33 19.17 3.02 7.14
N THR A 34 19.20 2.48 5.91
CA THR A 34 19.69 3.22 4.74
C THR A 34 18.85 4.48 4.47
N ASN A 35 17.52 4.38 4.58
CA ASN A 35 16.61 5.51 4.39
C ASN A 35 16.79 6.58 5.47
N VAL A 36 17.00 6.19 6.72
CA VAL A 36 17.32 7.12 7.83
C VAL A 36 18.63 7.85 7.54
N CYS A 37 19.68 7.14 7.15
CA CYS A 37 20.97 7.73 6.78
C CYS A 37 20.85 8.74 5.62
N ASN A 38 20.12 8.39 4.56
CA ASN A 38 19.87 9.30 3.43
C ASN A 38 19.12 10.56 3.88
N SER A 39 18.16 10.41 4.78
CA SER A 39 17.38 11.53 5.33
C SER A 39 18.26 12.44 6.21
N LEU A 40 19.17 11.87 6.99
CA LEU A 40 20.16 12.63 7.77
C LEU A 40 21.11 13.43 6.87
N VAL A 41 21.60 12.83 5.78
CA VAL A 41 22.44 13.54 4.79
C VAL A 41 21.67 14.73 4.20
N LYS A 42 20.42 14.51 3.74
CA LYS A 42 19.57 15.56 3.19
C LYS A 42 19.34 16.68 4.19
N ARG A 43 19.06 16.35 5.46
CA ARG A 43 18.86 17.31 6.55
C ARG A 43 20.09 18.19 6.75
N CYS A 44 21.29 17.59 6.80
CA CYS A 44 22.55 18.33 6.89
C CYS A 44 22.78 19.23 5.67
N SER A 45 22.50 18.75 4.45
CA SER A 45 22.61 19.56 3.23
C SER A 45 21.64 20.73 3.19
N SER A 46 20.49 20.65 3.89
CA SER A 46 19.55 21.75 4.07
C SER A 46 19.93 22.75 5.17
N GLY A 47 21.15 22.66 5.73
CA GLY A 47 21.68 23.62 6.72
C GLY A 47 21.33 23.30 8.17
N ASN A 48 20.74 22.14 8.45
CA ASN A 48 20.50 21.72 9.83
C ASN A 48 21.77 21.20 10.50
N SER A 49 21.87 21.39 11.82
CA SER A 49 23.07 21.00 12.57
C SER A 49 23.19 19.49 12.75
N TRP A 50 24.42 18.99 12.60
CA TRP A 50 24.83 17.66 13.07
C TRP A 50 25.32 17.76 14.52
N PRO A 51 25.03 16.77 15.39
CA PRO A 51 24.23 15.57 15.16
C PRO A 51 22.71 15.82 15.29
N PRO A 52 21.83 14.94 14.78
CA PRO A 52 20.43 14.95 15.20
C PRO A 52 20.32 14.72 16.71
N SER A 53 19.32 15.31 17.36
CA SER A 53 18.88 14.90 18.69
C SER A 53 18.17 13.54 18.62
N LEU A 54 17.97 12.87 19.75
CA LEU A 54 17.15 11.65 19.82
C LEU A 54 15.74 11.86 19.26
N ALA A 55 15.07 12.96 19.59
CA ALA A 55 13.74 13.26 19.06
C ALA A 55 13.76 13.43 17.53
N GLU A 56 14.77 14.13 16.99
CA GLU A 56 14.95 14.30 15.54
C GLU A 56 15.22 12.95 14.86
N PHE A 57 16.04 12.09 15.47
CA PHE A 57 16.32 10.76 14.95
C PHE A 57 15.08 9.87 14.94
N VAL A 58 14.31 9.82 16.04
CA VAL A 58 13.08 9.02 16.12
C VAL A 58 12.03 9.48 15.10
N ALA A 59 11.90 10.79 14.87
CA ALA A 59 11.05 11.31 13.80
C ALA A 59 11.49 10.79 12.42
N LEU A 60 12.78 10.87 12.11
CA LEU A 60 13.33 10.37 10.84
C LEU A 60 13.18 8.86 10.69
N VAL A 61 13.31 8.11 11.79
CA VAL A 61 13.07 6.67 11.83
C VAL A 61 11.60 6.34 11.56
N GLY A 62 10.66 7.09 12.14
CA GLY A 62 9.24 6.92 11.86
C GLY A 62 8.88 7.18 10.40
N GLU A 63 9.47 8.24 9.81
CA GLU A 63 9.30 8.57 8.39
C GLU A 63 9.93 7.51 7.47
N ALA A 64 11.16 7.10 7.74
CA ALA A 64 11.88 6.08 6.96
C ALA A 64 11.30 4.67 7.14
N GLY A 65 10.64 4.42 8.28
CA GLY A 65 10.01 3.16 8.64
C GLY A 65 8.68 2.91 7.93
N GLY A 66 8.10 3.91 7.26
CA GLY A 66 6.79 3.78 6.61
C GLY A 66 5.61 3.84 7.59
N GLY A 67 5.79 4.55 8.70
CA GLY A 67 4.76 4.80 9.70
C GLY A 67 4.15 3.53 10.32
N VAL A 68 2.88 3.59 10.70
CA VAL A 68 2.20 2.49 11.43
C VAL A 68 2.03 1.24 10.56
N LEU A 69 1.95 1.42 9.24
CA LEU A 69 1.82 0.31 8.30
C LEU A 69 3.15 -0.32 7.92
N GLY A 70 4.28 0.33 8.25
CA GLY A 70 5.60 -0.11 7.81
C GLY A 70 5.78 -0.02 6.29
N LEU A 71 5.07 0.89 5.61
CA LEU A 71 5.06 1.03 4.16
C LEU A 71 5.36 2.45 3.73
N THR A 72 6.39 2.61 2.90
CA THR A 72 6.64 3.88 2.21
C THR A 72 5.87 3.96 0.89
N THR A 73 5.75 5.17 0.32
CA THR A 73 5.19 5.36 -1.02
C THR A 73 5.94 4.54 -2.07
N SER A 74 7.26 4.42 -1.93
CA SER A 74 8.11 3.61 -2.81
C SER A 74 7.72 2.13 -2.72
N ASP A 75 7.51 1.60 -1.52
CA ASP A 75 7.11 0.20 -1.32
C ASP A 75 5.78 -0.13 -2.00
N VAL A 76 4.82 0.80 -1.90
CA VAL A 76 3.52 0.69 -2.55
C VAL A 76 3.65 0.71 -4.08
N LEU A 77 4.44 1.62 -4.64
CA LEU A 77 4.66 1.70 -6.09
C LEU A 77 5.43 0.48 -6.61
N ALA A 78 6.38 -0.04 -5.86
CA ALA A 78 7.10 -1.27 -6.16
C ALA A 78 6.15 -2.48 -6.17
N GLU A 79 5.29 -2.62 -5.15
CA GLU A 79 4.27 -3.68 -5.12
C GLU A 79 3.27 -3.54 -6.26
N TYR A 80 2.83 -2.31 -6.55
CA TYR A 80 1.93 -2.03 -7.66
C TYR A 80 2.55 -2.44 -9.00
N LYS A 81 3.84 -2.14 -9.21
CA LYS A 81 4.58 -2.57 -10.40
C LYS A 81 4.70 -4.10 -10.47
N ARG A 82 5.03 -4.76 -9.35
CA ARG A 82 5.09 -6.24 -9.25
C ARG A 82 3.76 -6.86 -9.65
N TRP A 83 2.67 -6.39 -9.04
CA TRP A 83 1.33 -6.87 -9.35
C TRP A 83 0.94 -6.58 -10.81
N ARG A 84 1.21 -5.41 -11.36
CA ARG A 84 0.94 -5.15 -12.80
C ARG A 84 1.71 -6.10 -13.73
N ASN A 85 2.92 -6.48 -13.35
CA ASN A 85 3.79 -7.33 -14.16
C ASN A 85 3.55 -8.83 -13.95
N GLU A 86 2.93 -9.26 -12.85
CA GLU A 86 2.80 -10.69 -12.51
C GLU A 86 1.34 -11.12 -12.31
N SER A 87 0.39 -10.18 -12.25
CA SER A 87 -1.04 -10.49 -11.99
C SER A 87 -1.66 -11.44 -13.01
N TYR A 88 -1.16 -11.47 -14.24
CA TYR A 88 -1.64 -12.39 -15.27
C TYR A 88 -1.37 -13.87 -14.94
N LEU A 89 -0.45 -14.15 -14.01
CA LEU A 89 -0.15 -15.51 -13.53
C LEU A 89 -1.23 -16.05 -12.57
N TYR A 90 -2.14 -15.18 -12.11
CA TYR A 90 -3.16 -15.51 -11.12
C TYR A 90 -4.54 -15.31 -11.72
N ALA A 91 -5.52 -16.12 -11.31
CA ALA A 91 -6.87 -16.04 -11.88
C ALA A 91 -7.61 -14.73 -11.52
N SER A 92 -7.15 -14.04 -10.48
CA SER A 92 -7.78 -12.81 -9.98
C SER A 92 -6.80 -12.06 -9.07
N SER A 93 -7.07 -10.77 -8.81
CA SER A 93 -6.21 -9.95 -7.95
C SER A 93 -6.25 -10.41 -6.49
N GLU A 94 -7.34 -11.04 -6.07
CA GLU A 94 -7.51 -11.62 -4.74
C GLU A 94 -6.65 -12.87 -4.51
N GLN A 95 -6.18 -13.51 -5.58
CA GLN A 95 -5.29 -14.67 -5.52
C GLN A 95 -3.81 -14.30 -5.65
N PHE A 96 -3.51 -13.04 -5.96
CA PHE A 96 -2.13 -12.57 -6.00
C PHE A 96 -1.52 -12.62 -4.58
N PRO A 97 -0.26 -13.07 -4.41
CA PRO A 97 0.39 -13.18 -3.12
C PRO A 97 0.87 -11.80 -2.65
N TRP A 98 -0.06 -10.99 -2.16
CA TRP A 98 0.23 -9.68 -1.57
C TRP A 98 1.12 -9.80 -0.33
N ARG A 99 2.14 -8.94 -0.20
CA ARG A 99 2.99 -8.92 1.00
C ARG A 99 2.21 -8.60 2.27
N GLN A 100 1.18 -7.75 2.15
CA GLN A 100 0.29 -7.35 3.23
C GLN A 100 -1.13 -7.13 2.66
N PRO A 101 -2.20 -7.40 3.43
CA PRO A 101 -3.58 -7.16 2.98
C PRO A 101 -3.85 -5.70 2.59
N VAL A 102 -3.19 -4.74 3.23
CA VAL A 102 -3.38 -3.31 2.92
C VAL A 102 -2.90 -2.97 1.51
N LEU A 103 -1.86 -3.65 1.01
CA LEU A 103 -1.34 -3.43 -0.33
C LEU A 103 -2.35 -3.82 -1.41
N TYR A 104 -3.15 -4.87 -1.20
CA TYR A 104 -4.27 -5.19 -2.09
C TYR A 104 -5.25 -4.02 -2.18
N GLN A 105 -5.63 -3.44 -1.03
CA GLN A 105 -6.56 -2.31 -0.98
C GLN A 105 -5.98 -1.07 -1.68
N ILE A 106 -4.70 -0.76 -1.44
CA ILE A 106 -4.04 0.41 -2.02
C ILE A 106 -3.81 0.24 -3.52
N CYS A 107 -3.25 -0.88 -3.96
CA CYS A 107 -2.86 -1.11 -5.35
C CYS A 107 -4.07 -1.25 -6.29
N THR A 108 -5.17 -1.85 -5.82
CA THR A 108 -6.41 -1.92 -6.60
C THR A 108 -7.03 -0.52 -6.79
N GLU A 109 -6.99 0.33 -5.75
CA GLU A 109 -7.43 1.72 -5.83
C GLU A 109 -6.54 2.59 -6.75
N LEU A 110 -5.22 2.39 -6.69
CA LEU A 110 -4.26 3.01 -7.60
C LEU A 110 -4.57 2.64 -9.05
N ARG A 111 -4.89 1.37 -9.34
CA ARG A 111 -5.27 0.95 -10.69
C ARG A 111 -6.56 1.59 -11.15
N ARG A 112 -7.60 1.52 -10.33
CA ARG A 112 -8.93 2.05 -10.65
C ARG A 112 -8.86 3.54 -10.94
N THR A 113 -8.38 4.31 -9.97
CA THR A 113 -8.30 5.77 -10.05
C THR A 113 -7.27 6.21 -11.09
N GLY A 114 -6.14 5.52 -11.19
CA GLY A 114 -5.10 5.82 -12.16
C GLY A 114 -5.57 5.66 -13.61
N VAL A 115 -6.36 4.62 -13.89
CA VAL A 115 -6.96 4.41 -15.22
C VAL A 115 -8.10 5.41 -15.47
N GLU A 116 -9.01 5.57 -14.52
CA GLU A 116 -10.18 6.46 -14.65
C GLU A 116 -9.78 7.92 -14.88
N ARG A 117 -8.70 8.38 -14.23
CA ARG A 117 -8.24 9.78 -14.28
C ARG A 117 -6.98 9.99 -15.13
N GLN A 118 -6.48 8.95 -15.80
CA GLN A 118 -5.26 9.00 -16.62
C GLN A 118 -4.06 9.66 -15.90
N LEU A 119 -3.83 9.27 -14.65
CA LEU A 119 -2.82 9.92 -13.80
C LEU A 119 -1.40 9.74 -14.35
N THR A 120 -0.62 10.81 -14.26
CA THR A 120 0.84 10.77 -14.46
C THR A 120 1.53 10.03 -13.31
N GLU A 121 2.81 9.68 -13.48
CA GLU A 121 3.60 8.99 -12.44
C GLU A 121 3.65 9.78 -11.13
N ARG A 122 3.83 11.10 -11.19
CA ARG A 122 3.86 11.99 -10.00
C ARG A 122 2.50 12.06 -9.31
N GLU A 123 1.41 12.06 -10.07
CA GLU A 123 0.07 12.04 -9.51
C GLU A 123 -0.27 10.68 -8.89
N LEU A 124 0.22 9.60 -9.47
CA LEU A 124 0.09 8.25 -8.94
C LEU A 124 0.87 8.09 -7.61
N GLU A 125 2.08 8.64 -7.53
CA GLU A 125 2.87 8.70 -6.30
C GLU A 125 2.14 9.50 -5.21
N ARG A 126 1.56 10.65 -5.57
CA ARG A 126 0.75 11.46 -4.65
C ARG A 126 -0.49 10.70 -4.17
N LEU A 127 -1.16 9.97 -5.06
CA LEU A 127 -2.30 9.14 -4.70
C LEU A 127 -1.89 7.98 -3.76
N ALA A 128 -0.75 7.35 -4.00
CA ALA A 128 -0.21 6.32 -3.13
C ALA A 128 0.04 6.87 -1.71
N ALA A 129 0.69 8.04 -1.60
CA ALA A 129 0.90 8.71 -0.31
C ALA A 129 -0.42 9.05 0.41
N GLN A 130 -1.42 9.55 -0.32
CA GLN A 130 -2.76 9.81 0.24
C GLN A 130 -3.44 8.54 0.75
N GLN A 131 -3.29 7.44 0.02
CA GLN A 131 -3.92 6.19 0.37
C GLN A 131 -3.22 5.49 1.56
N ILE A 132 -1.90 5.63 1.68
CA ILE A 132 -1.15 5.24 2.90
C ILE A 132 -1.70 6.02 4.10
N ALA A 133 -1.71 7.35 4.04
CA ALA A 133 -2.20 8.19 5.15
C ALA A 133 -3.65 7.87 5.56
N LYS A 134 -4.52 7.57 4.58
CA LYS A 134 -5.89 7.11 4.83
C LYS A 134 -5.92 5.80 5.61
N TRP A 135 -5.12 4.81 5.24
CA TRP A 135 -5.08 3.51 5.93
C TRP A 135 -4.37 3.59 7.28
N GLU A 136 -3.36 4.45 7.44
CA GLU A 136 -2.74 4.72 8.74
C GLU A 136 -3.76 5.31 9.71
N LYS A 137 -4.58 6.27 9.27
CA LYS A 137 -5.66 6.82 10.08
C LYS A 137 -6.71 5.76 10.44
N HIS A 138 -7.05 4.88 9.49
CA HIS A 138 -7.99 3.77 9.71
C HIS A 138 -7.49 2.80 10.79
N VAL A 139 -6.23 2.38 10.70
CA VAL A 139 -5.60 1.48 11.68
C VAL A 139 -5.41 2.16 13.03
N SER A 140 -4.99 3.43 13.04
CA SER A 140 -4.84 4.22 14.28
C SER A 140 -6.17 4.45 14.98
N GLY A 141 -7.29 4.43 14.24
CA GLY A 141 -8.66 4.42 14.77
C GLY A 141 -9.11 3.06 15.34
N GLY A 142 -8.23 2.06 15.41
CA GLY A 142 -8.52 0.72 15.92
C GLY A 142 -9.27 -0.18 14.93
N GLN A 143 -9.46 0.27 13.68
CA GLN A 143 -10.15 -0.53 12.67
C GLN A 143 -9.13 -1.41 11.93
N PRO A 144 -9.30 -2.74 11.91
CA PRO A 144 -8.35 -3.62 11.25
C PRO A 144 -8.41 -3.46 9.73
N VAL A 145 -7.30 -3.78 9.06
CA VAL A 145 -7.27 -3.89 7.61
C VAL A 145 -8.06 -5.13 7.19
N PRO A 146 -9.07 -5.00 6.29
CA PRO A 146 -9.82 -6.15 5.83
C PRO A 146 -8.92 -7.18 5.13
N PRO A 147 -9.10 -8.49 5.40
CA PRO A 147 -8.36 -9.51 4.70
C PRO A 147 -8.77 -9.56 3.22
N VAL A 148 -7.84 -9.97 2.36
CA VAL A 148 -8.11 -10.18 0.93
C VAL A 148 -9.07 -11.37 0.80
N ARG A 149 -10.28 -11.14 0.30
CA ARG A 149 -11.31 -12.17 0.11
C ARG A 149 -11.85 -12.10 -1.30
N LYS A 150 -12.03 -13.26 -1.93
CA LYS A 150 -12.73 -13.36 -3.21
C LYS A 150 -14.19 -12.93 -3.02
N GLN A 151 -14.70 -12.07 -3.88
CA GLN A 151 -16.11 -11.72 -3.87
C GLN A 151 -16.94 -13.00 -4.11
N ILE A 152 -17.88 -13.27 -3.20
CA ILE A 152 -18.81 -14.40 -3.34
C ILE A 152 -19.65 -14.13 -4.60
N ALA A 153 -19.89 -15.17 -5.41
CA ALA A 153 -20.73 -15.04 -6.59
C ALA A 153 -22.09 -14.45 -6.20
N ALA A 154 -22.54 -13.42 -6.94
CA ALA A 154 -23.85 -12.85 -6.71
C ALA A 154 -24.92 -13.95 -6.77
N PRO A 155 -25.94 -13.92 -5.89
CA PRO A 155 -27.05 -14.85 -5.96
C PRO A 155 -27.61 -14.89 -7.38
N ARG A 156 -27.55 -16.06 -8.04
CA ARG A 156 -28.19 -16.24 -9.34
C ARG A 156 -29.68 -16.39 -9.11
N HIS A 157 -30.45 -15.36 -9.43
CA HIS A 157 -31.89 -15.52 -9.63
C HIS A 157 -32.10 -16.45 -10.83
N PRO A 158 -33.07 -17.39 -10.79
CA PRO A 158 -33.38 -18.20 -11.94
C PRO A 158 -33.73 -17.27 -13.10
N ALA A 159 -32.99 -17.37 -14.19
CA ALA A 159 -33.35 -16.67 -15.41
C ALA A 159 -34.72 -17.21 -15.84
N GLY A 160 -35.75 -16.37 -15.79
CA GLY A 160 -37.05 -16.72 -16.35
C GLY A 160 -36.92 -17.11 -17.83
N PRO A 161 -37.99 -17.67 -18.44
CA PRO A 161 -37.93 -18.10 -19.82
C PRO A 161 -37.52 -16.93 -20.71
N THR A 162 -36.50 -17.15 -21.54
CA THR A 162 -36.04 -16.13 -22.48
C THR A 162 -37.15 -15.84 -23.50
N PRO A 163 -37.19 -14.63 -24.10
CA PRO A 163 -38.17 -14.34 -25.14
C PRO A 163 -38.16 -15.35 -26.29
N ALA A 164 -36.99 -15.91 -26.64
CA ALA A 164 -36.87 -16.96 -27.64
C ALA A 164 -37.55 -18.27 -27.20
N GLN A 165 -37.41 -18.65 -25.93
CA GLN A 165 -38.09 -19.83 -25.39
C GLN A 165 -39.62 -19.66 -25.41
N LEU A 166 -40.11 -18.47 -25.04
CA LEU A 166 -41.54 -18.15 -25.12
C LEU A 166 -42.08 -18.21 -26.56
N LEU A 167 -41.29 -17.74 -27.54
CA LEU A 167 -41.66 -17.82 -28.96
C LEU A 167 -41.68 -19.26 -29.47
N ILE A 168 -40.71 -20.09 -29.07
CA ILE A 168 -40.68 -21.52 -29.42
C ILE A 168 -41.87 -22.26 -28.81
N GLU A 169 -42.23 -21.98 -27.56
CA GLU A 169 -43.42 -22.56 -26.93
C GLU A 169 -44.70 -22.15 -27.64
N LYS A 170 -44.85 -20.87 -27.99
CA LYS A 170 -45.99 -20.40 -28.79
C LYS A 170 -46.05 -21.09 -30.15
N TYR A 171 -44.92 -21.25 -30.83
CA TYR A 171 -44.85 -21.97 -32.11
C TYR A 171 -45.29 -23.43 -31.94
N LYS A 172 -44.73 -24.14 -30.95
CA LYS A 172 -45.09 -25.53 -30.66
C LYS A 172 -46.57 -25.69 -30.32
N ALA A 173 -47.14 -24.77 -29.53
CA ALA A 173 -48.56 -24.77 -29.20
C ALA A 173 -49.45 -24.57 -30.44
N ARG A 174 -49.08 -23.63 -31.33
CA ARG A 174 -49.82 -23.39 -32.58
C ARG A 174 -49.75 -24.58 -33.54
N LYS A 175 -48.59 -25.23 -33.64
CA LYS A 175 -48.40 -26.45 -34.43
C LYS A 175 -49.24 -27.61 -33.89
N ALA A 176 -49.26 -27.80 -32.56
CA ALA A 176 -50.07 -28.85 -31.93
C ALA A 176 -51.58 -28.62 -32.11
N ALA A 177 -52.01 -27.36 -32.20
CA ALA A 177 -53.40 -26.99 -32.47
C ALA A 177 -53.78 -27.02 -33.97
N GLY A 178 -52.86 -27.40 -34.87
CA GLY A 178 -53.12 -27.46 -36.31
C GLY A 178 -53.31 -26.09 -36.98
N LEU A 179 -52.87 -25.01 -36.34
CA LEU A 179 -53.00 -23.63 -36.84
C LEU A 179 -51.83 -23.22 -37.76
N ILE A 180 -50.78 -24.05 -37.84
CA ILE A 180 -49.56 -23.91 -38.65
C ILE A 180 -49.06 -25.32 -38.98
#